data_AF-A0A5N6IP30-F1
#
_entry.id   AF-A0A5N6IP30-F1
#
_cell.length_a   1.000
_cell.length_b   1.000
_cell.length_c   1.000
_cell.angle_alpha   90.00
_cell.angle_beta   90.00
_cell.angle_gamma   90.00
#
_symmetry.space_group_name_H-M   'P 1'
#
loop_
_entity.id
_entity.type
_entity.pdbx_description
1 polymer ?
#
loop_
_entity_poly.entity_id
_entity_poly.type
_entity_poly.pdbx_seq_one_letter_code
_entity_poly.pdbx_strand_id
1 'polypeptide(L)'
;MPTIVPKTKVILLPVHTGPCKDALHKELRRSSHQVNIYGIPKRELLEALLRNALTARDYKGNPPPINMDRVWKEYEMAEAQNQGLWEVCGRTLLVDIRFDTMTPKGYDSFNGEGWCLYVVNKLRKKYPLDPR
;
A
#
# COMPACT_ATOMS: atom_id res chain seq x y z
N MET A 1 -63.25 -25.99 31.36
CA MET A 1 -62.42 -24.86 30.88
C MET A 1 -61.63 -25.30 29.65
N PRO A 2 -61.79 -24.62 28.52
CA PRO A 2 -60.72 -24.47 27.55
C PRO A 2 -60.40 -22.98 27.34
N THR A 3 -59.17 -22.61 27.67
CA THR A 3 -58.62 -21.27 27.59
C THR A 3 -58.35 -20.90 26.13
N ILE A 4 -59.05 -19.89 25.63
CA ILE A 4 -58.81 -19.31 24.29
C ILE A 4 -57.61 -18.37 24.41
N VAL A 5 -56.51 -18.70 23.73
CA VAL A 5 -55.33 -17.85 23.61
C VAL A 5 -55.48 -16.99 22.35
N PRO A 6 -55.28 -15.66 22.39
CA PRO A 6 -55.44 -14.81 21.22
C PRO A 6 -54.27 -14.99 20.25
N LYS A 7 -54.59 -15.01 18.94
CA LYS A 7 -53.61 -15.03 17.84
C LYS A 7 -52.81 -13.73 17.82
N THR A 8 -51.56 -13.79 18.29
CA THR A 8 -50.61 -12.68 18.14
C THR A 8 -50.14 -12.59 16.69
N LYS A 9 -50.38 -11.43 16.08
CA LYS A 9 -49.92 -11.03 14.75
C LYS A 9 -48.40 -10.85 14.81
N VAL A 10 -47.63 -11.73 14.18
CA VAL A 10 -46.18 -11.58 14.05
C VAL A 10 -45.92 -10.47 13.04
N ILE A 11 -45.49 -9.30 13.53
CA ILE A 11 -44.93 -8.24 12.68
C ILE A 11 -43.47 -8.60 12.47
N LEU A 12 -43.13 -9.08 11.27
CA LEU A 12 -41.74 -9.19 10.82
C LEU A 12 -41.17 -7.77 10.70
N LEU A 13 -40.36 -7.37 11.69
CA LEU A 13 -39.43 -6.26 11.49
C LEU A 13 -38.45 -6.67 10.39
N PRO A 14 -38.10 -5.78 9.44
CA PRO A 14 -37.09 -6.10 8.45
C PRO A 14 -35.79 -6.40 9.18
N VAL A 15 -35.30 -7.63 8.99
CA VAL A 15 -33.95 -8.02 9.40
C VAL A 15 -33.02 -7.00 8.74
N HIS A 16 -32.35 -6.20 9.57
CA HIS A 16 -31.20 -5.44 9.13
C HIS A 16 -30.20 -6.45 8.59
N THR A 17 -30.23 -6.67 7.27
CA THR A 17 -29.12 -7.23 6.55
C THR A 17 -27.97 -6.29 6.81
N GLY A 18 -27.00 -6.76 7.60
CA GLY A 18 -25.78 -6.03 7.92
C GLY A 18 -25.09 -5.50 6.66
N PRO A 19 -24.10 -4.60 6.81
CA PRO A 19 -23.46 -3.98 5.67
C PRO A 19 -22.95 -5.08 4.75
N CYS A 20 -23.47 -5.06 3.51
CA CYS A 20 -23.13 -5.99 2.46
C CYS A 20 -21.60 -6.08 2.42
N LYS A 21 -21.04 -7.30 2.49
CA LYS A 21 -19.58 -7.51 2.39
C LYS A 21 -19.00 -6.84 1.14
N ASP A 22 -19.83 -6.63 0.12
CA ASP A 22 -19.49 -5.91 -1.09
C ASP A 22 -19.38 -4.39 -0.89
N ALA A 23 -20.13 -3.78 0.02
CA ALA A 23 -19.96 -2.38 0.39
C ALA A 23 -18.63 -2.20 1.14
N LEU A 24 -18.30 -3.07 2.09
CA LEU A 24 -17.02 -3.04 2.79
C LEU A 24 -15.82 -3.28 1.84
N HIS A 25 -15.95 -4.21 0.90
CA HIS A 25 -14.94 -4.44 -0.15
C HIS A 25 -14.88 -3.33 -1.21
N LYS A 26 -15.97 -2.58 -1.43
CA LYS A 26 -16.03 -1.49 -2.43
C LYS A 26 -15.64 -0.14 -1.83
N GLU A 27 -15.82 0.08 -0.53
CA GLU A 27 -15.26 1.19 0.24
C GLU A 27 -13.73 1.06 0.34
N LEU A 28 -13.21 -0.15 0.57
CA LEU A 28 -11.77 -0.46 0.53
C LEU A 28 -11.14 -0.27 -0.87
N ARG A 29 -11.94 -0.37 -1.94
CA ARG A 29 -11.50 -0.14 -3.33
C ARG A 29 -11.43 1.33 -3.75
N ARG A 30 -11.81 2.28 -2.89
CA ARG A 30 -11.86 3.72 -3.23
C ARG A 30 -11.02 4.63 -2.36
N SER A 31 -10.50 4.11 -1.26
CA SER A 31 -9.54 4.80 -0.41
C SER A 31 -8.15 4.73 -1.04
N SER A 32 -7.73 5.88 -1.56
CA SER A 32 -6.36 6.33 -1.71
C SER A 32 -5.58 6.24 -0.39
N HIS A 33 -5.39 5.03 0.15
CA HIS A 33 -4.63 4.81 1.37
C HIS A 33 -3.18 5.12 1.08
N GLN A 34 -2.83 6.37 1.29
CA GLN A 34 -1.46 6.78 1.41
C GLN A 34 -0.80 5.94 2.49
N VAL A 35 0.38 5.40 2.20
CA VAL A 35 1.18 4.66 3.16
C VAL A 35 2.03 5.66 3.93
N ASN A 36 1.93 5.64 5.26
CA ASN A 36 2.72 6.51 6.13
C ASN A 36 4.18 6.02 6.19
N ILE A 37 5.09 6.86 5.70
CA ILE A 37 6.54 6.64 5.68
C ILE A 37 7.32 7.65 6.54
N TYR A 38 6.63 8.48 7.33
CA TYR A 38 7.23 9.42 8.28
C TYR A 38 8.23 8.72 9.21
N GLY A 39 9.40 9.33 9.43
CA GLY A 39 10.42 8.81 10.33
C GLY A 39 11.20 7.58 9.83
N ILE A 40 10.89 7.04 8.64
CA ILE A 40 11.74 6.04 7.99
C ILE A 40 12.82 6.78 7.17
N PRO A 41 14.13 6.47 7.33
CA PRO A 41 15.16 7.03 6.47
C PRO A 41 14.90 6.73 4.99
N LYS A 42 14.82 7.77 4.16
CA LYS A 42 14.44 7.65 2.73
C LYS A 42 15.34 6.68 1.96
N ARG A 43 16.65 6.71 2.25
CA ARG A 43 17.63 5.81 1.64
C ARG A 43 17.36 4.33 1.96
N GLU A 44 16.98 4.02 3.19
CA GLU A 44 16.62 2.65 3.59
C GLU A 44 15.26 2.23 3.03
N LEU A 45 14.28 3.15 2.99
CA LEU A 45 13.00 2.90 2.33
C LEU A 45 13.19 2.55 0.86
N LEU A 46 13.99 3.35 0.14
CA LEU A 46 14.30 3.15 -1.27
C LEU A 46 14.98 1.81 -1.50
N GLU A 47 15.99 1.48 -0.70
CA GLU A 47 16.66 0.18 -0.79
C GLU A 47 15.70 -0.99 -0.57
N ALA A 48 14.84 -0.90 0.45
CA ALA A 48 13.88 -1.95 0.75
C ALA A 48 12.85 -2.13 -0.38
N LEU A 49 12.33 -1.03 -0.93
CA LEU A 49 11.42 -1.08 -2.07
C LEU A 49 12.09 -1.72 -3.30
N LEU A 50 13.35 -1.38 -3.58
CA LEU A 50 14.12 -1.97 -4.69
C LEU A 50 14.38 -3.46 -4.50
N ARG A 51 14.76 -3.88 -3.29
CA ARG A 51 15.02 -5.30 -3.01
C ARG A 51 13.77 -6.18 -3.13
N ASN A 52 12.58 -5.61 -2.98
CA ASN A 52 11.31 -6.32 -3.10
C ASN A 52 10.60 -6.06 -4.43
N ALA A 53 11.13 -5.17 -5.28
CA ALA A 53 10.53 -4.87 -6.57
C ALA A 53 10.85 -5.95 -7.61
N LEU A 54 9.87 -6.23 -8.47
CA LEU A 54 10.01 -7.05 -9.65
C LEU A 54 10.81 -6.32 -10.73
N THR A 55 11.43 -7.11 -11.60
CA THR A 55 12.14 -6.62 -12.77
C THR A 55 11.15 -5.94 -13.73
N ALA A 56 11.57 -4.81 -14.32
CA ALA A 56 10.80 -4.11 -15.32
C ALA A 56 10.56 -5.01 -16.55
N ARG A 57 9.36 -4.95 -17.12
CA ARG A 57 8.87 -5.92 -18.11
C ARG A 57 9.73 -5.97 -19.38
N ASP A 58 10.29 -4.85 -19.75
CA ASP A 58 11.09 -4.59 -20.94
C ASP A 58 12.60 -4.66 -20.66
N TYR A 59 13.00 -4.92 -19.41
CA TYR A 59 14.38 -5.18 -19.07
C TYR A 59 14.81 -6.56 -19.56
N LYS A 60 15.79 -6.60 -20.48
CA LYS A 60 16.33 -7.85 -21.01
C LYS A 60 17.43 -8.38 -20.09
N GLY A 61 17.23 -9.58 -19.55
CA GLY A 61 18.20 -10.30 -18.73
C GLY A 61 18.02 -10.10 -17.23
N ASN A 62 19.03 -10.49 -16.45
CA ASN A 62 18.99 -10.36 -15.00
C ASN A 62 19.17 -8.89 -14.59
N PRO A 63 18.35 -8.35 -13.68
CA PRO A 63 18.50 -6.98 -13.23
C PRO A 63 19.87 -6.80 -12.53
N PRO A 64 20.55 -5.66 -12.73
CA PRO A 64 21.86 -5.43 -12.17
C PRO A 64 21.79 -5.43 -10.63
N PRO A 65 22.93 -5.70 -9.97
CA PRO A 65 23.05 -5.51 -8.53
C PRO A 65 22.66 -4.08 -8.13
N ILE A 66 22.01 -3.95 -6.98
CA ILE A 66 21.61 -2.64 -6.44
C ILE A 66 22.85 -1.96 -5.88
N ASN A 67 23.26 -0.83 -6.48
CA ASN A 67 24.28 0.06 -5.94
C ASN A 67 23.58 1.29 -5.34
N MET A 68 23.48 1.34 -4.01
CA MET A 68 22.74 2.40 -3.32
C MET A 68 23.35 3.80 -3.47
N ASP A 69 24.65 3.94 -3.73
CA ASP A 69 25.25 5.26 -3.98
C ASP A 69 24.78 5.84 -5.31
N ARG A 70 24.71 5.00 -6.35
CA ARG A 70 24.19 5.41 -7.65
C ARG A 70 22.69 5.67 -7.59
N VAL A 71 21.94 4.74 -6.99
CA VAL A 71 20.48 4.87 -6.83
C VAL A 71 20.12 6.14 -6.05
N TRP A 72 20.89 6.47 -5.02
CA TRP A 72 20.66 7.67 -4.23
C TRP A 72 20.86 8.95 -5.05
N LYS A 73 21.88 8.99 -5.93
CA LYS A 73 22.04 10.10 -6.88
C LYS A 73 20.88 10.21 -7.86
N GLU A 74 20.36 9.09 -8.35
CA GLU A 74 19.17 9.08 -9.23
C GLU A 74 17.93 9.63 -8.49
N TYR A 75 17.77 9.29 -7.21
CA TYR A 75 16.74 9.87 -6.34
C TYR A 75 16.91 11.39 -6.16
N GLU A 76 18.11 11.87 -5.83
CA GLU A 76 18.39 13.29 -5.64
C GLU A 76 18.09 14.11 -6.90
N MET A 77 18.43 13.58 -8.09
CA MET A 77 18.09 14.23 -9.36
C MET A 77 16.58 14.27 -9.61
N ALA A 78 15.87 13.17 -9.36
CA ALA A 78 14.41 13.12 -9.51
C ALA A 78 13.72 14.09 -8.55
N GLU A 79 14.18 14.15 -7.29
CA GLU A 79 13.70 15.08 -6.28
C GLU A 79 13.90 16.54 -6.70
N ALA A 80 15.10 16.90 -7.20
CA ALA A 80 15.38 18.23 -7.72
C ALA A 80 14.50 18.63 -8.91
N GLN A 81 14.02 17.65 -9.69
CA GLN A 81 13.09 17.84 -10.81
C GLN A 81 11.62 17.80 -10.40
N ASN A 82 11.33 17.69 -9.11
CA ASN A 82 9.99 17.52 -8.56
C ASN A 82 9.27 16.25 -9.05
N GLN A 83 10.02 15.17 -9.30
CA GLN A 83 9.53 13.90 -9.84
C GLN A 83 9.70 12.74 -8.86
N GLY A 84 8.90 11.68 -9.05
CA GLY A 84 9.09 10.40 -8.38
C GLY A 84 10.02 9.47 -9.15
N LEU A 85 10.26 8.28 -8.61
CA LEU A 85 11.06 7.23 -9.24
C LEU A 85 10.15 6.24 -9.96
N TRP A 86 10.43 5.98 -11.23
CA TRP A 86 9.68 5.02 -12.05
C TRP A 86 10.39 3.69 -12.18
N GLU A 87 11.56 3.68 -12.81
CA GLU A 87 12.38 2.48 -12.99
C GLU A 87 13.80 2.76 -12.54
N VAL A 88 14.33 1.88 -11.70
CA VAL A 88 15.64 2.05 -11.09
C VAL A 88 16.33 0.69 -11.06
N CYS A 89 17.55 0.62 -11.60
CA CYS A 89 18.32 -0.62 -11.72
C CYS A 89 17.52 -1.79 -12.34
N GLY A 90 16.75 -1.53 -13.40
CA GLY A 90 15.94 -2.54 -14.10
C GLY A 90 14.75 -3.08 -13.29
N ARG A 91 14.29 -2.36 -12.26
CA ARG A 91 13.15 -2.73 -11.41
C ARG A 91 12.11 -1.62 -11.43
N THR A 92 10.84 -1.99 -11.39
CA THR A 92 9.73 -1.04 -11.45
C THR A 92 9.32 -0.62 -10.04
N LEU A 93 9.48 0.67 -9.75
CA LEU A 93 9.13 1.30 -8.49
C LEU A 93 7.81 2.08 -8.60
N LEU A 94 7.73 3.08 -9.49
CA LEU A 94 6.57 3.98 -9.63
C LEU A 94 6.08 4.57 -8.30
N VAL A 95 7.01 5.14 -7.52
CA VAL A 95 6.74 5.76 -6.23
C VAL A 95 7.29 7.17 -6.13
N ASP A 96 6.67 7.96 -5.26
CA ASP A 96 7.22 9.20 -4.76
C ASP A 96 7.39 9.08 -3.25
N ILE A 97 8.63 9.14 -2.78
CA ILE A 97 8.98 8.96 -1.36
C ILE A 97 9.46 10.24 -0.68
N ARG A 98 9.43 11.38 -1.38
CA ARG A 98 9.95 12.66 -0.89
C ARG A 98 9.21 13.15 0.35
N PHE A 99 7.90 12.89 0.38
CA PHE A 99 7.00 13.30 1.47
C PHE A 99 6.90 12.24 2.58
N ASP A 100 6.19 12.56 3.65
CA ASP A 100 5.95 11.66 4.78
C ASP A 100 4.92 10.56 4.49
N THR A 101 4.26 10.66 3.35
CA THR A 101 3.30 9.68 2.86
C THR A 101 3.59 9.38 1.40
N MET A 102 3.24 8.17 0.96
CA MET A 102 3.41 7.75 -0.44
C MET A 102 2.15 7.07 -0.95
N THR A 103 1.86 7.19 -2.24
CA THR A 103 0.75 6.47 -2.87
C THR A 103 1.23 5.09 -3.33
N PRO A 104 0.66 3.98 -2.84
CA PRO A 104 1.14 2.62 -3.17
C PRO A 104 0.72 2.17 -4.57
N LYS A 105 -0.30 2.79 -5.18
CA LYS A 105 -0.96 2.35 -6.42
C LYS A 105 0.02 2.05 -7.56
N GLY A 106 1.02 2.91 -7.78
CA GLY A 106 2.01 2.74 -8.84
C GLY A 106 2.94 1.54 -8.60
N TYR A 107 3.45 1.40 -7.38
CA TYR A 107 4.27 0.25 -6.99
C TYR A 107 3.48 -1.05 -7.07
N ASP A 108 2.30 -1.08 -6.45
CA ASP A 108 1.50 -2.27 -6.30
C ASP A 108 0.96 -2.79 -7.64
N SER A 109 0.71 -1.92 -8.62
CA SER A 109 0.22 -2.36 -9.94
C SER A 109 1.22 -3.22 -10.71
N PHE A 110 2.52 -3.12 -10.38
CA PHE A 110 3.58 -3.90 -11.02
C PHE A 110 4.14 -4.99 -10.10
N ASN A 111 4.20 -4.71 -8.80
CA ASN A 111 4.82 -5.61 -7.83
C ASN A 111 3.82 -6.55 -7.12
N GLY A 112 2.52 -6.25 -7.24
CA GLY A 112 1.41 -6.98 -6.63
C GLY A 112 0.71 -6.16 -5.54
N GLU A 113 -0.62 -6.32 -5.44
CA GLU A 113 -1.44 -5.54 -4.51
C GLU A 113 -1.01 -5.73 -3.04
N GLY A 114 -0.81 -4.61 -2.33
CA GLY A 114 -0.43 -4.61 -0.91
C GLY A 114 1.06 -4.75 -0.63
N TRP A 115 1.90 -4.95 -1.66
CA TRP A 115 3.35 -5.14 -1.46
C TRP A 115 4.06 -3.91 -0.92
N CYS A 116 3.68 -2.71 -1.37
CA CYS A 116 4.23 -1.47 -0.83
C CYS A 116 4.02 -1.39 0.70
N LEU A 117 2.79 -1.64 1.15
CA LEU A 117 2.44 -1.61 2.57
C LEU A 117 3.22 -2.68 3.35
N TYR A 118 3.36 -3.87 2.78
CA TYR A 118 4.16 -4.93 3.39
C TYR A 118 5.63 -4.52 3.60
N VAL A 119 6.26 -3.90 2.60
CA VAL A 119 7.66 -3.42 2.70
C VAL A 119 7.79 -2.35 3.80
N VAL A 120 6.88 -1.37 3.82
CA VAL A 120 6.88 -0.34 4.84
C VAL A 120 6.67 -0.94 6.23
N ASN A 121 5.74 -1.87 6.40
CA ASN A 121 5.48 -2.54 7.67
C ASN A 121 6.69 -3.35 8.18
N LYS A 122 7.51 -3.92 7.29
CA LYS A 122 8.80 -4.52 7.69
C LYS A 122 9.74 -3.48 8.28
N LEU A 123 9.88 -2.32 7.63
CA LEU A 123 10.73 -1.25 8.11
C LEU A 123 10.20 -0.64 9.42
N ARG A 124 8.87 -0.61 9.62
CA ARG A 124 8.26 -0.15 10.88
C ARG A 124 8.65 -0.95 12.10
N LYS A 125 9.09 -2.21 11.95
CA LYS A 125 9.67 -2.97 13.06
C LYS A 125 11.00 -2.39 13.55
N LYS A 126 11.76 -1.75 12.66
CA LYS A 126 13.03 -1.06 12.96
C LYS A 126 12.82 0.43 13.28
N TYR A 127 11.85 1.05 12.62
CA TYR A 127 11.48 2.46 12.74
C TYR A 127 10.03 2.61 13.21
N PRO A 128 9.73 2.22 14.47
CA PRO A 128 8.39 2.34 15.01
C PRO A 128 7.96 3.82 15.01
N LEU A 129 6.66 4.04 14.79
CA LEU A 129 6.08 5.35 15.05
C LEU A 129 6.05 5.55 16.57
N ASP A 130 6.53 6.70 17.03
CA ASP A 130 6.47 7.04 18.45
C ASP A 130 4.99 7.10 18.89
N PRO A 131 4.57 6.26 19.85
CA PRO A 131 3.23 6.34 20.43
C PRO A 131 3.19 7.58 21.33
N ARG A 132 2.92 8.74 20.73
CA ARG A 132 2.58 9.94 21.50
C ARG A 132 1.41 9.68 22.45
#